data_AF-A0A965V537-F1
#
_entry.id   AF-A0A965V537-F1
#
_cell.length_a   1.000
_cell.length_b   1.000
_cell.length_c   1.000
_cell.angle_alpha   90.00
_cell.angle_beta   90.00
_cell.angle_gamma   90.00
#
_symmetry.space_group_name_H-M   'P 1'
#
loop_
_entity.id
_entity.type
_entity.pdbx_description
1 polymer ?
#
loop_
_entity_poly.entity_id
_entity_poly.type
_entity_poly.pdbx_seq_one_letter_code
_entity_poly.pdbx_strand_id
1 'polypeptide(L)'
;MDLILPDYGLLFWTGLVFCLLLFLLAKYAWKPILNAVNAREQKIQEALDLADKTRAEMQELQAENEKILKEARSERDALIKDAQEIANKLVDEAKNKAKIEATKIVESAKVIISMEKAAALTDLKNQLASYSLSIAEKIVRGDLASDEKQKALANKLADDINMN
;
A
#
# COMPACT_ATOMS: atom_id res chain seq x y z
N MET A 1 14.15 38.20 110.00
CA MET A 1 13.45 37.67 108.80
C MET A 1 14.22 38.17 107.58
N ASP A 2 15.51 37.81 107.46
CA ASP A 2 16.40 38.24 106.35
C ASP A 2 16.56 37.11 105.31
N LEU A 3 15.48 36.37 105.07
CA LEU A 3 15.53 35.14 104.26
C LEU A 3 14.62 35.18 103.02
N ILE A 4 14.12 36.36 102.63
CA ILE A 4 13.12 36.48 101.55
C ILE A 4 13.41 37.60 100.54
N LEU A 5 14.45 38.41 100.77
CA LEU A 5 14.96 39.34 99.76
C LEU A 5 16.26 38.73 99.21
N PRO A 6 16.30 38.37 97.91
CA PRO A 6 17.56 37.90 97.32
C PRO A 6 18.62 38.98 97.49
N ASP A 7 19.84 38.55 97.84
CA ASP A 7 20.99 39.44 97.95
C ASP A 7 21.10 40.31 96.69
N TYR A 8 21.19 41.63 96.87
CA TYR A 8 21.27 42.59 95.75
C TYR A 8 22.46 42.29 94.83
N GLY A 9 23.53 41.71 95.38
CA GLY A 9 24.67 41.22 94.59
C GLY A 9 24.30 40.08 93.65
N LEU A 10 23.47 39.13 94.09
CA LEU A 10 23.02 38.01 93.27
C LEU A 10 22.08 38.48 92.15
N LEU A 11 21.16 39.40 92.44
CA LEU A 11 20.27 39.97 91.42
C LEU A 11 21.04 40.75 90.34
N PHE A 12 22.07 41.50 90.72
CA PHE A 12 22.90 42.24 89.76
C PHE A 12 23.70 41.29 88.85
N TRP A 13 24.39 40.29 89.40
CA TRP A 13 25.18 39.35 88.62
C TRP A 13 24.32 38.43 87.74
N THR A 14 23.16 37.98 88.23
CA THR A 14 22.22 37.18 87.41
C THR A 14 21.61 38.00 86.27
N GLY A 15 21.23 39.26 86.53
CA GLY A 15 20.77 40.18 85.50
C GLY A 15 21.84 40.48 84.44
N LEU A 16 23.09 40.70 84.85
CA LEU A 16 24.21 40.91 83.95
C LEU A 16 24.43 39.68 83.05
N VAL A 17 24.48 38.48 83.62
CA VAL A 17 24.64 37.22 82.87
C VAL A 17 23.46 36.98 81.93
N PHE A 18 22.23 37.26 82.37
CA PHE A 18 21.04 37.15 81.54
C PHE A 18 21.06 38.10 80.34
N CYS A 19 21.44 39.37 80.55
CA CYS A 19 21.61 40.34 79.46
C CYS A 19 22.72 39.93 78.50
N LEU A 20 23.84 39.40 79.02
CA LEU A 20 24.96 38.92 78.20
C LEU A 20 24.54 37.68 77.37
N LEU A 21 23.79 36.76 77.98
CA LEU A 21 23.21 35.60 77.29
C LEU A 21 22.21 36.04 76.20
N LEU A 22 21.32 36.98 76.49
CA LEU A 22 20.38 37.53 75.51
C LEU A 22 21.10 38.19 74.34
N PHE A 23 22.18 38.94 74.61
CA PHE A 23 22.98 39.55 73.55
C PHE A 23 23.66 38.50 72.66
N LEU A 24 24.20 37.43 73.27
CA LEU A 24 24.77 36.30 72.53
C LEU A 24 23.70 35.57 71.71
N LEU A 25 22.53 35.26 72.28
CA LEU A 25 21.43 34.62 71.56
C LEU A 25 20.90 35.50 70.43
N ALA A 26 20.70 36.79 70.67
CA ALA A 26 20.25 37.73 69.64
C ALA A 26 21.24 37.79 68.46
N LYS A 27 22.55 37.77 68.73
CA LYS A 27 23.58 37.80 67.69
C LYS A 27 23.76 36.46 66.96
N TYR A 28 23.72 35.34 67.68
CA TYR A 28 24.08 34.03 67.13
C TYR A 28 22.89 33.16 66.72
N ALA A 29 21.74 33.24 67.38
CA ALA A 29 20.58 32.39 67.07
C ALA A 29 19.65 32.98 65.99
N TRP A 30 19.59 34.31 65.85
CA TRP A 30 18.67 34.94 64.90
C TRP A 30 19.01 34.63 63.44
N LYS A 31 20.31 34.65 63.10
CA LYS A 31 20.81 34.39 61.74
C LYS A 31 20.49 32.97 61.25
N PRO A 32 20.80 31.88 61.98
CA PRO A 32 20.47 30.52 61.53
C PRO A 32 18.96 30.25 61.46
N ILE A 33 18.15 30.82 62.36
CA ILE A 33 16.69 30.67 62.33
C ILE A 33 16.11 31.32 61.08
N LEU A 34 16.49 32.57 60.78
CA LEU A 34 16.02 33.28 59.60
C LEU A 34 16.47 32.58 58.31
N ASN A 35 17.71 32.09 58.29
CA ASN A 35 18.22 31.30 57.16
C ASN A 35 17.43 30.01 56.95
N ALA A 36 17.06 29.30 58.01
CA ALA A 36 16.27 28.07 57.90
C ALA A 36 14.85 28.34 57.37
N VAL A 37 14.23 29.44 57.79
CA VAL A 37 12.91 29.86 57.28
C VAL A 37 13.00 30.25 55.81
N ASN A 38 13.95 31.12 55.44
CA ASN A 38 14.15 31.55 54.06
C ASN A 38 14.48 30.36 53.14
N ALA A 39 15.33 29.43 53.59
CA ALA A 39 15.64 28.22 52.82
C ALA A 39 14.42 27.33 52.61
N ARG A 40 13.52 27.26 53.59
CA ARG A 40 12.26 26.52 53.46
C ARG A 40 11.30 27.22 52.50
N GLU A 41 11.16 28.53 52.60
CA GLU A 41 10.33 29.33 51.70
C GLU A 41 10.82 29.20 50.26
N GLN A 42 12.13 29.34 50.03
CA GLN A 42 12.74 29.17 48.72
C GLN A 42 12.48 27.77 48.14
N LYS A 43 12.66 26.71 48.94
CA LYS A 43 12.36 25.34 48.48
C LYS A 43 10.90 25.13 48.12
N ILE A 44 9.97 25.74 48.87
CA ILE A 44 8.54 25.64 48.57
C ILE A 44 8.25 26.37 47.26
N GLN A 45 8.80 27.57 47.07
CA GLN A 45 8.63 28.33 45.85
C GLN A 45 9.19 27.57 44.64
N GLU A 46 10.41 27.04 44.74
CA GLU A 46 11.04 26.24 43.69
C GLU A 46 10.22 24.98 43.37
N ALA A 47 9.66 24.30 44.37
CA ALA A 47 8.81 23.13 44.16
C ALA A 47 7.48 23.48 43.48
N LEU A 48 6.87 24.63 43.82
CA LEU A 48 5.65 25.11 43.20
C LEU A 48 5.90 25.53 41.74
N ASP A 49 6.94 26.32 41.49
CA ASP A 49 7.33 26.75 40.15
C ASP A 49 7.64 25.55 39.25
N LEU A 50 8.35 24.55 39.79
CA LEU A 50 8.63 23.31 39.06
C LEU A 50 7.34 22.53 38.75
N ALA A 51 6.41 22.44 39.71
CA ALA A 51 5.14 21.74 39.51
C ALA A 51 4.30 22.42 38.43
N ASP A 52 4.23 23.75 38.43
CA ASP A 52 3.47 24.50 37.43
C ASP A 52 4.12 24.42 36.05
N LYS A 53 5.45 24.51 35.97
CA LYS A 53 6.18 24.29 34.73
C LYS A 53 5.95 22.88 34.18
N THR A 54 6.03 21.85 35.04
CA THR A 54 5.80 20.46 34.64
C THR A 54 4.36 20.26 34.15
N ARG A 55 3.37 20.89 34.79
CA ARG A 55 1.97 20.84 34.33
C ARG A 55 1.80 21.48 32.96
N ALA A 56 2.42 22.64 32.72
CA ALA A 56 2.38 23.31 31.43
C ALA A 56 3.02 22.45 30.33
N GLU A 57 4.22 21.90 30.60
CA GLU A 57 4.92 20.99 29.67
C GLU A 57 4.10 19.72 29.40
N MET A 58 3.43 19.14 30.41
CA MET A 58 2.56 17.99 30.20
C MET A 58 1.33 18.32 29.35
N GLN A 59 0.74 19.50 29.50
CA GLN A 59 -0.38 19.94 28.66
C GLN A 59 0.06 20.15 27.22
N GLU A 60 1.22 20.78 27.01
CA GLU A 60 1.80 20.96 25.68
C GLU A 60 2.11 19.60 25.02
N LEU A 61 2.76 18.69 25.75
CA LEU A 61 3.07 17.35 25.24
C LEU A 61 1.79 16.57 24.90
N GLN A 62 0.73 16.67 25.70
CA GLN A 62 -0.56 16.04 25.39
C GLN A 62 -1.17 16.62 24.11
N ALA A 63 -1.18 17.94 23.96
CA ALA A 63 -1.70 18.60 22.77
C ALA A 63 -0.90 18.23 21.51
N GLU A 64 0.43 18.15 21.62
CA GLU A 64 1.29 17.70 20.52
C GLU A 64 1.03 16.22 20.18
N ASN A 65 0.86 15.36 21.18
CA ASN A 65 0.57 13.95 20.96
C ASN A 65 -0.78 13.75 20.26
N GLU A 66 -1.82 14.47 20.69
CA GLU A 66 -3.13 14.47 20.02
C GLU A 66 -3.03 14.96 18.58
N LYS A 67 -2.23 16.01 18.33
CA LYS A 67 -1.98 16.51 16.98
C LYS A 67 -1.28 15.46 16.11
N ILE A 68 -0.21 14.83 16.59
CA ILE A 68 0.51 13.77 15.89
C ILE A 68 -0.42 12.58 15.61
N LEU A 69 -1.24 12.16 16.57
CA LEU A 69 -2.20 11.08 16.38
C LEU A 69 -3.25 11.42 15.31
N LYS A 70 -3.70 12.67 15.26
CA LYS A 70 -4.64 13.13 14.24
C LYS A 70 -3.99 13.18 12.85
N GLU A 71 -2.77 13.68 12.76
CA GLU A 71 -1.99 13.70 11.52
C GLU A 71 -1.73 12.29 11.01
N ALA A 72 -1.28 11.38 11.87
CA ALA A 72 -1.05 9.97 11.53
C ALA A 72 -2.33 9.26 11.05
N ARG A 73 -3.48 9.56 11.67
CA ARG A 73 -4.78 9.05 11.20
C ARG A 73 -5.14 9.60 9.81
N SER A 74 -4.96 10.90 9.60
CA SER A 74 -5.23 11.53 8.30
C SER A 74 -4.32 10.99 7.20
N GLU A 75 -3.03 10.79 7.48
CA GLU A 75 -2.07 10.23 6.54
C GLU A 75 -2.38 8.77 6.23
N ARG A 76 -2.73 7.98 7.25
CA ARG A 76 -3.18 6.59 7.07
C ARG A 76 -4.42 6.51 6.17
N ASP A 77 -5.42 7.35 6.42
CA ASP A 77 -6.66 7.34 5.64
C ASP A 77 -6.41 7.77 4.19
N ALA A 78 -5.51 8.75 3.98
CA ALA A 78 -5.05 9.14 2.64
C ALA A 78 -4.33 7.99 1.93
N LEU A 79 -3.40 7.31 2.61
CA LEU A 79 -2.67 6.17 2.06
C LEU A 79 -3.59 5.00 1.69
N ILE A 80 -4.60 4.70 2.52
CA ILE A 80 -5.59 3.66 2.21
C ILE A 80 -6.41 4.05 0.98
N LYS A 81 -6.83 5.30 0.87
CA LYS A 81 -7.58 5.80 -0.28
C LYS A 81 -6.74 5.71 -1.57
N ASP A 82 -5.48 6.14 -1.52
CA ASP A 82 -4.56 6.08 -2.66
C ASP A 82 -4.31 4.63 -3.08
N ALA A 83 -4.12 3.72 -2.11
CA ALA A 83 -3.97 2.29 -2.38
C ALA A 83 -5.22 1.69 -3.05
N GLN A 84 -6.43 2.08 -2.61
CA GLN A 84 -7.68 1.65 -3.26
C GLN A 84 -7.80 2.21 -4.68
N GLU A 85 -7.42 3.46 -4.92
CA GLU A 85 -7.45 4.06 -6.25
C GLU A 85 -6.47 3.37 -7.19
N ILE A 86 -5.24 3.11 -6.74
CA ILE A 86 -4.23 2.36 -7.50
C ILE A 86 -4.70 0.95 -7.79
N ALA A 87 -5.28 0.25 -6.81
CA ALA A 87 -5.81 -1.10 -7.00
C ALA A 87 -6.93 -1.12 -8.06
N ASN A 88 -7.87 -0.17 -8.00
CA ASN A 88 -8.94 -0.05 -8.98
C ASN A 88 -8.40 0.23 -10.38
N LYS A 89 -7.46 1.18 -10.51
CA LYS A 89 -6.78 1.49 -11.78
C LYS A 89 -6.07 0.26 -12.35
N LEU A 90 -5.36 -0.49 -11.52
CA LEU A 90 -4.67 -1.72 -11.94
C LEU A 90 -5.65 -2.78 -12.44
N VAL A 91 -6.78 -2.97 -11.75
CA VAL A 91 -7.82 -3.91 -12.17
C VAL A 91 -8.43 -3.48 -13.51
N ASP A 92 -8.70 -2.19 -13.70
CA ASP A 92 -9.27 -1.67 -14.96
C ASP A 92 -8.28 -1.76 -16.11
N GLU A 93 -7.00 -1.46 -15.88
CA GLU A 93 -5.94 -1.66 -16.86
C GLU A 93 -5.78 -3.15 -17.23
N ALA A 94 -5.81 -4.05 -16.25
CA ALA A 94 -5.73 -5.49 -16.48
C ALA A 94 -6.93 -5.99 -17.29
N LYS A 95 -8.15 -5.53 -16.98
CA LYS A 95 -9.36 -5.84 -17.77
C LYS A 95 -9.27 -5.32 -19.20
N ASN A 96 -8.77 -4.10 -19.39
CA ASN A 96 -8.59 -3.52 -20.72
C ASN A 96 -7.55 -4.30 -21.53
N LYS A 97 -6.39 -4.63 -20.94
CA LYS A 97 -5.38 -5.48 -21.59
C LYS A 97 -5.95 -6.86 -21.94
N ALA A 98 -6.67 -7.49 -21.03
CA ALA A 98 -7.31 -8.78 -21.28
C ALA A 98 -8.34 -8.70 -22.43
N LYS A 99 -9.12 -7.63 -22.52
CA LYS A 99 -10.08 -7.41 -23.61
C LYS A 99 -9.38 -7.21 -24.96
N ILE A 100 -8.27 -6.48 -24.99
CA ILE A 100 -7.46 -6.28 -26.19
C ILE A 100 -6.87 -7.61 -26.66
N GLU A 101 -6.26 -8.38 -25.77
CA GLU A 101 -5.70 -9.70 -26.09
C GLU A 101 -6.78 -10.69 -26.54
N ALA A 102 -7.93 -10.72 -25.86
CA ALA A 102 -9.06 -11.56 -26.26
C ALA A 102 -9.56 -11.21 -27.67
N THR A 103 -9.65 -9.92 -28.00
CA THR A 103 -10.06 -9.46 -29.33
C THR A 103 -9.05 -9.91 -30.38
N LYS A 104 -7.76 -9.78 -30.09
CA LYS A 104 -6.67 -10.22 -30.97
C LYS A 104 -6.68 -11.73 -31.21
N ILE A 105 -6.95 -12.53 -30.16
CA ILE A 105 -7.09 -13.98 -30.28
C ILE A 105 -8.28 -14.33 -31.18
N VAL A 106 -9.42 -13.69 -30.98
CA VAL A 106 -10.62 -13.93 -31.81
C VAL A 106 -10.38 -13.54 -33.26
N GLU A 107 -9.71 -12.42 -33.51
CA GLU A 107 -9.37 -11.98 -34.87
C GLU A 107 -8.40 -12.95 -35.55
N SER A 108 -7.35 -13.37 -34.85
CA SER A 108 -6.43 -14.41 -35.33
C SER A 108 -7.14 -15.73 -35.63
N ALA A 109 -8.04 -16.17 -34.74
CA ALA A 109 -8.83 -17.38 -34.95
C ALA A 109 -9.73 -17.28 -36.20
N LYS A 110 -10.35 -16.11 -36.46
CA LYS A 110 -11.13 -15.88 -37.69
C LYS A 110 -10.28 -15.97 -38.95
N VAL A 111 -9.05 -15.44 -38.91
CA VAL A 111 -8.10 -15.54 -40.03
C VAL A 111 -7.74 -17.01 -40.29
N ILE A 112 -7.39 -17.76 -39.25
CA ILE A 112 -7.08 -19.20 -39.36
C ILE A 112 -8.27 -19.97 -39.92
N ILE A 113 -9.48 -19.75 -39.40
CA ILE A 113 -10.70 -20.40 -39.90
C ILE A 113 -10.95 -20.08 -41.38
N SER A 114 -10.71 -18.83 -41.81
CA SER A 114 -10.86 -18.45 -43.21
C SER A 114 -9.85 -19.18 -44.10
N MET A 115 -8.60 -19.32 -43.64
CA MET A 115 -7.55 -20.05 -44.35
C MET A 115 -7.87 -21.55 -44.42
N GLU A 116 -8.28 -22.17 -43.31
CA GLU A 116 -8.70 -23.58 -43.27
C GLU A 116 -9.90 -23.85 -44.18
N LYS A 117 -10.89 -22.95 -44.20
CA LYS A 117 -12.04 -23.06 -45.10
C LYS A 117 -11.61 -23.01 -46.57
N ALA A 118 -10.67 -22.13 -46.93
CA ALA A 118 -10.13 -22.04 -48.28
C ALA A 118 -9.34 -23.31 -48.67
N ALA A 119 -8.56 -23.86 -47.72
CA ALA A 119 -7.85 -25.12 -47.91
C ALA A 119 -8.82 -26.30 -48.11
N ALA A 120 -9.84 -26.42 -47.26
CA ALA A 120 -10.87 -27.45 -47.36
C ALA A 120 -11.66 -27.36 -48.69
N LEU A 121 -11.97 -26.15 -49.15
CA LEU A 121 -12.59 -25.93 -50.47
C LEU A 121 -11.71 -26.39 -51.63
N THR A 122 -10.41 -26.13 -51.54
CA THR A 122 -9.43 -26.60 -52.54
C THR A 122 -9.33 -28.13 -52.54
N ASP A 123 -9.26 -28.75 -51.36
CA ASP A 123 -9.21 -30.20 -51.24
C ASP A 123 -10.49 -30.87 -51.78
N LEU A 124 -11.66 -30.31 -51.46
CA LEU A 124 -12.93 -30.77 -51.99
C LEU A 124 -13.00 -30.68 -53.52
N LYS A 125 -12.48 -29.59 -54.12
CA LYS A 125 -12.39 -29.46 -55.58
C LYS A 125 -11.50 -30.53 -56.21
N ASN A 126 -10.36 -30.84 -55.59
CA ASN A 126 -9.45 -31.88 -56.05
C ASN A 126 -10.09 -33.27 -55.97
N GLN A 127 -10.79 -33.57 -54.87
CA GLN A 127 -11.53 -34.83 -54.71
C GLN A 127 -12.66 -34.95 -55.76
N LEU A 128 -13.42 -33.88 -56.00
CA LEU A 128 -14.46 -33.85 -57.03
C LEU A 128 -13.88 -34.06 -58.44
N ALA A 129 -12.74 -33.44 -58.76
CA ALA A 129 -12.07 -33.64 -60.03
C ALA A 129 -11.62 -35.10 -60.21
N SER A 130 -11.04 -35.70 -59.17
CA SER A 130 -10.63 -37.12 -59.17
C SER A 130 -11.82 -38.08 -59.34
N TYR A 131 -12.93 -37.83 -58.63
CA TYR A 131 -14.15 -38.63 -58.80
C TYR A 131 -14.76 -38.45 -60.19
N SER A 132 -14.77 -37.23 -60.73
CA SER A 132 -15.29 -36.96 -62.08
C SER A 132 -14.46 -37.68 -63.14
N LEU A 133 -13.13 -37.68 -63.01
CA LEU A 133 -12.23 -38.41 -63.89
C LEU A 133 -12.45 -39.93 -63.78
N SER A 134 -12.62 -40.45 -62.56
CA SER A 134 -12.89 -41.89 -62.33
C SER A 134 -14.23 -42.32 -62.95
N ILE A 135 -15.26 -41.48 -62.89
CA ILE A 135 -16.56 -41.73 -63.52
C ILE A 135 -16.40 -41.68 -65.05
N ALA A 136 -15.74 -40.66 -65.59
CA ALA A 136 -15.46 -40.55 -67.01
C ALA A 136 -14.68 -41.75 -67.54
N GLU A 137 -13.66 -42.21 -66.82
CA GLU A 137 -12.88 -43.41 -67.15
C GLU A 137 -13.77 -44.66 -67.17
N LYS A 138 -14.66 -44.85 -66.18
CA LYS A 138 -15.60 -45.98 -66.15
C LYS A 138 -16.60 -45.95 -67.30
N ILE A 139 -17.15 -44.78 -67.64
CA ILE A 139 -18.07 -44.62 -68.77
C ILE A 139 -17.35 -44.93 -70.09
N VAL A 140 -16.17 -44.33 -70.31
CA VAL A 140 -15.35 -44.56 -71.50
C VAL A 140 -14.96 -46.04 -71.63
N ARG A 141 -14.53 -46.69 -70.55
CA ARG A 141 -14.22 -48.13 -70.54
C ARG A 141 -15.46 -48.99 -70.82
N GLY A 142 -16.63 -48.60 -70.32
CA GLY A 142 -17.91 -49.25 -70.62
C GLY A 142 -18.33 -49.10 -72.08
N ASP A 143 -18.14 -47.91 -72.67
CA ASP A 143 -18.42 -47.65 -74.09
C ASP A 143 -17.41 -48.36 -75.02
N LEU A 144 -16.17 -48.55 -74.58
CA LEU A 144 -15.12 -49.27 -75.32
C LEU A 144 -15.19 -50.81 -75.17
N ALA A 145 -16.22 -51.35 -74.51
CA ALA A 145 -16.38 -52.79 -74.31
C ALA A 145 -16.82 -53.56 -75.58
N SER A 146 -17.22 -52.87 -76.64
CA SER A 146 -17.58 -53.46 -77.94
C SER A 146 -16.55 -53.12 -79.02
N ASP A 147 -16.18 -54.12 -79.82
CA ASP A 147 -15.19 -54.06 -80.91
C ASP A 147 -15.55 -53.01 -81.98
N GLU A 148 -16.86 -52.77 -82.21
CA GLU A 148 -17.34 -51.77 -83.17
C GLU A 148 -17.09 -50.34 -82.68
N LYS A 149 -17.28 -50.08 -81.39
CA LYS A 149 -17.07 -48.75 -80.78
C LYS A 149 -15.58 -48.39 -80.68
N GLN A 150 -14.71 -49.39 -80.46
CA GLN A 150 -13.25 -49.21 -80.50
C GLN A 150 -12.74 -48.77 -81.87
N LYS A 151 -13.19 -49.42 -82.94
CA LYS A 151 -12.84 -49.04 -84.32
C LYS A 151 -13.34 -47.64 -84.69
N ALA A 152 -14.55 -47.27 -84.25
CA ALA A 152 -15.10 -45.95 -84.49
C ALA A 152 -14.30 -44.83 -83.78
N LEU A 153 -13.83 -45.07 -82.55
CA LEU A 153 -12.99 -44.11 -81.82
C LEU A 153 -11.61 -43.94 -82.47
N ALA A 154 -10.99 -45.04 -82.92
CA ALA A 154 -9.68 -45.01 -83.60
C ALA A 154 -9.72 -44.19 -84.90
N ASN A 155 -10.78 -44.37 -85.71
CA ASN A 155 -10.98 -43.57 -86.92
C ASN A 155 -11.21 -42.09 -86.60
N LYS A 156 -12.00 -41.77 -85.56
CA LYS A 156 -12.24 -40.38 -85.12
C LYS A 156 -10.96 -39.67 -84.65
N LEU A 157 -10.12 -40.36 -83.86
CA LEU A 157 -8.83 -39.83 -83.41
C LEU A 157 -7.85 -39.65 -84.58
N ALA A 158 -7.88 -40.56 -85.56
CA ALA A 158 -7.08 -40.42 -86.78
C ALA A 158 -7.54 -39.24 -87.66
N ASP A 159 -8.84 -38.94 -87.70
CA ASP A 159 -9.38 -37.76 -88.38
C ASP A 159 -9.02 -36.45 -87.66
N ASP A 160 -9.14 -36.39 -86.32
CA ASP A 160 -8.78 -35.20 -85.53
C ASP A 160 -7.28 -34.86 -85.61
N ILE A 161 -6.40 -35.87 -85.68
CA ILE A 161 -4.94 -35.67 -85.85
C ILE A 161 -4.61 -35.20 -87.28
N ASN A 162 -5.42 -35.55 -88.28
CA ASN A 162 -5.28 -35.03 -89.65
C ASN A 162 -5.91 -33.64 -89.85
N MET A 163 -6.69 -33.13 -88.88
CA MET A 163 -7.35 -31.81 -88.92
C MET A 163 -6.60 -30.70 -88.15
N ASN A 164 -5.43 -30.99 -87.57
CA ASN A 164 -4.45 -30.02 -87.07
C ASN A 164 -3.15 -30.10 -87.86
#